data_AF-A0A1F5JBX9-F1
#
_entry.id   AF-A0A1F5JBX9-F1
#
_cell.length_a   1.000
_cell.length_b   1.000
_cell.length_c   1.000
_cell.angle_alpha   90.00
_cell.angle_beta   90.00
_cell.angle_gamma   90.00
#
_symmetry.space_group_name_H-M   'P 1'
#
loop_
_entity.id
_entity.type
_entity.pdbx_description
1 polymer ?
#
loop_
_entity_poly.entity_id
_entity_poly.type
_entity_poly.pdbx_seq_one_letter_code
_entity_poly.pdbx_strand_id
1 'polypeptide(L)' 'MVKDDKRLPELLTIRQVAKILNVHPTTLRRWDKKGKLKAIRVGTRSGIGERRYHREDIIKVITK' A
#
# COMPACT_ATOMS: atom_id res chain seq x y z
N MET A 1 -9.24 5.94 -26.79
CA MET A 1 -8.35 7.06 -26.45
C MET A 1 -8.37 7.26 -24.93
N VAL A 2 -7.58 6.47 -24.19
CA VAL A 2 -7.15 6.78 -22.81
C VAL A 2 -5.71 6.30 -22.71
N LYS A 3 -4.76 7.20 -22.98
CA LYS A 3 -3.36 7.02 -22.63
C LYS A 3 -3.24 7.43 -21.17
N ASP A 4 -3.05 6.49 -20.27
CA ASP A 4 -2.48 6.76 -18.94
C ASP A 4 -1.74 5.51 -18.45
N ASP A 5 -0.76 5.08 -19.23
CA ASP A 5 0.32 4.27 -18.70
C ASP A 5 1.18 5.15 -17.76
N LYS A 6 1.39 4.64 -16.54
CA LYS A 6 2.53 4.94 -15.64
C LYS A 6 2.48 6.10 -14.64
N ARG A 7 1.32 6.52 -14.12
CA ARG A 7 1.30 7.24 -12.82
C ARG A 7 0.16 6.78 -11.91
N LEU A 8 0.14 5.51 -11.49
CA LEU A 8 -0.61 5.18 -10.26
C LEU A 8 -0.19 6.19 -9.16
N PRO A 9 -1.09 6.65 -8.30
CA PRO A 9 -0.72 7.53 -7.20
C PRO A 9 0.48 6.93 -6.45
N GLU A 10 1.49 7.75 -6.10
CA GLU A 10 2.73 7.33 -5.40
C GLU A 10 2.43 6.50 -4.15
N LEU A 11 1.26 6.76 -3.56
CA LEU A 11 0.72 6.16 -2.38
C LEU A 11 -0.60 5.43 -2.66
N LEU A 12 -0.59 4.12 -2.48
CA LEU A 12 -1.75 3.25 -2.61
C LEU A 12 -2.42 3.01 -1.26
N THR A 13 -3.75 3.00 -1.25
CA THR A 13 -4.52 2.63 -0.07
C THR A 13 -4.42 1.14 0.20
N ILE A 14 -4.62 0.73 1.46
CA ILE A 14 -4.62 -0.69 1.84
C ILE A 14 -5.56 -1.56 0.98
N ARG A 15 -6.69 -1.00 0.53
CA ARG A 15 -7.66 -1.70 -0.34
C ARG A 15 -7.11 -1.92 -1.75
N GLN A 16 -6.41 -0.93 -2.31
CA GLN A 16 -5.77 -1.07 -3.62
C GLN A 16 -4.65 -2.11 -3.56
N VAL A 17 -3.80 -2.04 -2.53
CA VAL A 17 -2.72 -3.02 -2.33
C VAL A 17 -3.28 -4.43 -2.16
N ALA A 18 -4.36 -4.58 -1.39
CA ALA A 18 -5.03 -5.85 -1.18
C ALA A 18 -5.51 -6.47 -2.50
N LYS A 19 -6.06 -5.66 -3.41
CA LYS A 19 -6.47 -6.11 -4.74
C LYS A 19 -5.27 -6.50 -5.60
N ILE A 20 -4.19 -5.73 -5.59
CA ILE A 20 -2.98 -6.00 -6.39
C ILE A 20 -2.31 -7.31 -5.96
N LEU A 21 -2.14 -7.49 -4.65
CA LEU A 21 -1.48 -8.68 -4.09
C LEU A 21 -2.43 -9.88 -3.92
N ASN A 22 -3.72 -9.70 -4.26
CA ASN A 22 -4.78 -10.68 -4.07
C ASN A 22 -4.83 -11.27 -2.63
N VAL A 23 -4.70 -10.40 -1.63
CA VAL A 23 -4.74 -10.77 -0.20
C VAL A 23 -5.79 -9.96 0.55
N HIS A 24 -6.26 -10.49 1.67
CA HIS A 24 -7.19 -9.74 2.53
C HIS A 24 -6.50 -8.52 3.17
N PRO A 25 -7.19 -7.36 3.32
CA PRO A 25 -6.61 -6.16 3.95
C PRO A 25 -6.07 -6.39 5.37
N THR A 26 -6.60 -7.36 6.12
CA THR A 26 -6.06 -7.72 7.45
C THR A 26 -4.67 -8.32 7.37
N THR A 27 -4.34 -9.05 6.29
CA THR A 27 -2.99 -9.57 6.03
C THR A 27 -1.99 -8.43 5.88
N LEU A 28 -2.37 -7.37 5.16
CA LEU A 28 -1.53 -6.17 5.03
C LEU A 28 -1.34 -5.45 6.38
N ARG A 29 -2.35 -5.40 7.24
CA ARG A 29 -2.21 -4.88 8.62
C ARG A 29 -1.26 -5.73 9.46
N ARG A 30 -1.27 -7.06 9.28
CA ARG A 30 -0.32 -7.97 9.95
C ARG A 30 1.10 -7.74 9.42
N TRP A 31 1.27 -7.51 8.12
CA TRP A 31 2.58 -7.21 7.53
C TRP A 31 3.12 -5.86 7.98
N ASP A 32 2.27 -4.85 8.15
CA ASP A 32 2.61 -3.56 8.78
C ASP A 32 3.13 -3.78 10.21
N LYS A 33 2.40 -4.55 11.04
CA LYS A 33 2.83 -4.90 12.40
C LYS A 33 4.14 -5.71 12.44
N LYS A 34 4.36 -6.58 11.45
CA LYS A 34 5.59 -7.39 11.31
C LYS A 34 6.76 -6.65 10.67
N GLY A 35 6.56 -5.42 10.16
CA GLY A 35 7.58 -4.67 9.43
C GLY A 35 7.91 -5.21 8.03
N LYS A 36 7.14 -6.17 7.50
CA LYS A 36 7.34 -6.75 6.15
C LYS A 36 6.94 -5.78 5.04
N LEU A 37 5.89 -4.99 5.28
CA LEU A 37 5.41 -3.96 4.35
C LEU A 37 5.02 -2.74 5.18
N LYS A 38 5.89 -1.74 5.23
CA LYS A 38 5.72 -0.57 6.09
C LYS A 38 4.75 0.41 5.45
N ALA A 39 3.63 0.69 6.12
CA ALA A 39 2.71 1.73 5.68
C ALA A 39 3.15 3.10 6.18
N ILE A 40 3.00 4.12 5.33
CA ILE A 40 2.96 5.51 5.76
C ILE A 40 1.60 5.79 6.37
N ARG A 41 1.60 6.48 7.50
CA ARG A 41 0.38 6.97 8.14
C ARG A 41 0.16 8.40 7.67
N VAL A 42 -0.86 8.62 6.86
CA VAL A 42 -1.26 9.95 6.38
C VAL A 42 -2.45 10.42 7.22
N GLY A 43 -2.26 11.47 8.01
CA GLY A 43 -3.28 12.06 8.87
C GLY A 43 -2.72 13.17 9.76
N THR A 44 -3.58 14.11 10.16
CA THR A 44 -3.22 15.29 10.98
C THR A 44 -3.08 15.00 12.47
N ARG A 45 -3.57 13.84 12.95
CA ARG A 45 -3.45 13.40 14.35
C ARG A 45 -2.63 12.11 14.48
N SER A 46 -1.61 12.16 15.32
CA SER A 46 -0.81 10.99 15.72
C SER A 46 -1.74 9.85 16.19
N GLY A 47 -1.72 8.73 15.46
CA GLY A 47 -2.50 7.52 15.77
C GLY A 47 -3.77 7.31 14.91
N ILE A 48 -4.28 8.35 14.24
CA ILE A 48 -5.50 8.30 13.41
C ILE A 48 -5.13 8.62 11.95
N GLY A 49 -4.14 7.91 11.42
CA GLY A 49 -3.68 8.07 10.04
C GLY A 49 -4.17 6.94 9.14
N GLU A 50 -4.57 7.27 7.91
CA GLU A 50 -4.78 6.28 6.86
C GLU A 50 -3.47 5.59 6.52
N ARG A 51 -3.51 4.26 6.36
CA ARG A 51 -2.36 3.49 5.89
C ARG A 51 -2.26 3.62 4.37
N ARG A 52 -1.17 4.23 3.94
CA ARG A 52 -0.77 4.44 2.56
C ARG A 52 0.53 3.67 2.31
N TYR A 53 0.65 3.03 1.16
CA TYR A 53 1.79 2.20 0.81
C TYR A 53 2.46 2.76 -0.43
N HIS A 54 3.78 2.83 -0.43
CA HIS A 54 4.52 3.16 -1.64
C HIS A 54 4.37 2.04 -2.67
N ARG A 55 4.23 2.43 -3.93
CA ARG A 55 4.18 1.44 -5.01
C ARG A 55 5.47 0.62 -5.10
N GLU A 56 6.61 1.26 -4.91
CA GLU A 56 7.92 0.60 -4.98
C GLU A 56 8.01 -0.58 -4.00
N ASP A 57 7.48 -0.41 -2.79
CA ASP A 57 7.48 -1.47 -1.78
C ASP A 57 6.58 -2.65 -2.19
N ILE A 58 5.48 -2.38 -2.90
CA ILE A 58 4.61 -3.43 -3.42
C ILE A 58 5.29 -4.18 -4.56
N ILE A 59 5.96 -3.45 -5.47
CA ILE A 59 6.72 -4.06 -6.58
C ILE A 59 7.84 -4.95 -6.02
N LYS A 60 8.58 -4.49 -5.00
CA LYS A 60 9.60 -5.29 -4.31
C LYS A 60 9.05 -6.59 -3.72
N VAL A 61 7.78 -6.61 -3.30
CA VAL A 61 7.13 -7.82 -2.77
C VAL A 61 6.73 -8.79 -3.89
N ILE A 62 6.40 -8.29 -5.09
CA ILE A 62 6.00 -9.11 -6.25
C ILE A 62 7.22 -9.66 -7.00
N THR A 63 8.28 -8.86 -7.15
CA THR A 63 9.48 -9.20 -7.93
C THR A 63 10.46 -10.12 -7.18
N LYS A 64 10.15 -10.50 -5.93
CA LYS A 64 11.00 -11.36 -5.11
C LYS A 64 10.54 -12.81 -5.15
#